data_AF-A0A8S4SE01-F1
#
_entry.id   AF-A0A8S4SE01-F1
#
_cell.length_a   1.000
_cell.length_b   1.000
_cell.length_c   1.000
_cell.angle_alpha   90.00
_cell.angle_beta   90.00
_cell.angle_gamma   90.00
#
_symmetry.space_group_name_H-M   'P 1'
#
loop_
_entity.id
_entity.type
_entity.pdbx_description
1 polymer ?
#
loop_
_entity_poly.entity_id
_entity_poly.type
_entity_poly.pdbx_seq_one_letter_code
_entity_poly.pdbx_strand_id
1 'polypeptide(L)' 'ELEGLIAVNRLCHKLLSRYLSLDEFDAILRESDHGVLAPYGRITLHVFWELNYDFLPNYCYNAATDR' A
#
# COMPACT_ATOMS: atom_id res chain seq x y z
N GLU A 1 7.43 -0.53 -5.61
CA GLU A 1 6.56 -0.08 -6.73
C GLU A 1 5.24 0.52 -6.23
N LEU A 2 4.47 -0.22 -5.43
CA LEU A 2 3.19 0.25 -4.87
C LEU A 2 3.26 1.63 -4.20
N GLU A 3 4.22 1.85 -3.29
CA GLU A 3 4.44 3.15 -2.64
C GLU A 3 4.67 4.30 -3.65
N GLY A 4 5.40 4.02 -4.73
CA GLY A 4 5.62 5.00 -5.80
C GLY A 4 4.32 5.37 -6.51
N LEU A 5 3.47 4.38 -6.81
CA LEU A 5 2.15 4.62 -7.40
C LEU A 5 1.22 5.37 -6.44
N ILE A 6 1.24 5.07 -5.14
CA ILE A 6 0.46 5.81 -4.14
C ILE A 6 0.91 7.27 -4.11
N ALA A 7 2.22 7.54 -4.16
CA ALA A 7 2.75 8.91 -4.20
C ALA A 7 2.30 9.68 -5.45
N VAL A 8 2.29 9.03 -6.62
CA VAL A 8 1.78 9.63 -7.87
C VAL A 8 0.28 9.92 -7.77
N ASN A 9 -0.51 8.99 -7.21
CA ASN A 9 -1.94 9.21 -6.99
C ASN A 9 -2.20 10.37 -6.02
N ARG A 10 -1.39 10.51 -4.96
CA ARG A 10 -1.47 11.64 -4.02
C ARG A 10 -1.17 12.97 -4.71
N LEU A 11 -0.18 12.99 -5.62
CA LEU A 11 0.11 14.18 -6.43
C LEU A 11 -1.05 14.51 -7.37
N CYS A 12 -1.63 13.50 -8.03
CA CYS A 12 -2.80 13.66 -8.89
C CYS A 12 -3.98 14.27 -8.11
N HIS A 13 -4.30 13.71 -6.94
CA HIS A 13 -5.34 14.23 -6.05
C HIS A 13 -5.10 15.71 -5.70
N LYS A 14 -3.88 16.06 -5.28
CA LYS A 14 -3.50 17.45 -4.97
C LYS A 14 -3.69 18.43 -6.14
N LEU A 15 -3.46 17.99 -7.38
CA LEU A 15 -3.66 18.83 -8.57
C LEU A 15 -5.15 19.00 -8.90
N LEU A 16 -5.92 17.92 -8.80
CA LEU A 16 -7.37 17.93 -9.06
C LEU A 16 -8.14 18.73 -8.01
N SER A 17 -7.74 18.64 -6.74
CA SER A 17 -8.38 19.38 -5.63
C SER A 17 -8.30 20.90 -5.75
N ARG A 18 -7.52 21.44 -6.69
CA ARG A 18 -7.51 22.88 -7.00
C ARG A 18 -8.78 23.34 -7.71
N TYR A 19 -9.46 22.44 -8.40
CA TYR A 19 -10.61 22.73 -9.24
C TYR A 19 -11.86 21.94 -8.84
N LEU A 20 -11.70 20.85 -8.10
CA LEU A 20 -12.77 19.95 -7.67
C LEU A 20 -12.75 19.82 -6.14
N SER A 21 -13.92 19.73 -5.52
CA SER A 21 -14.03 19.30 -4.13
C SER A 21 -13.98 17.77 -4.10
N LEU A 22 -12.89 17.22 -3.59
CA LEU A 22 -12.67 15.78 -3.42
C LEU A 22 -12.58 15.45 -1.93
N ASP A 23 -12.94 14.22 -1.56
CA ASP A 23 -12.69 13.69 -0.22
C ASP A 23 -11.18 13.65 0.07
N GLU A 24 -10.84 13.59 1.35
CA GLU A 24 -9.44 13.52 1.78
C GLU A 24 -8.77 12.27 1.20
N PHE A 25 -7.56 12.44 0.63
CA PHE A 25 -6.86 11.35 -0.03
C PHE A 25 -6.66 10.13 0.90
N ASP A 26 -6.38 10.36 2.19
CA ASP A 26 -6.17 9.28 3.15
C ASP A 26 -7.46 8.53 3.46
N ALA A 27 -8.63 9.17 3.36
CA ALA A 27 -9.93 8.50 3.45
C ALA A 27 -10.17 7.61 2.23
N ILE A 28 -9.92 8.14 1.02
CA ILE A 28 -10.04 7.39 -0.24
C ILE A 28 -9.08 6.18 -0.24
N LEU A 29 -7.84 6.37 0.20
CA LEU A 29 -6.84 5.30 0.28
C LEU A 29 -7.25 4.22 1.28
N ARG A 30 -7.71 4.61 2.48
CA ARG A 30 -8.14 3.67 3.52
C ARG A 30 -9.38 2.89 3.08
N GLU A 31 -10.32 3.54 2.40
CA GLU A 31 -11.49 2.88 1.83
C GLU A 31 -11.09 1.88 0.74
N SER A 32 -10.20 2.27 -0.17
CA SER A 32 -9.69 1.41 -1.26
C SER A 32 -8.91 0.20 -0.73
N ASP A 33 -8.18 0.39 0.37
CA ASP A 33 -7.48 -0.66 1.11
C ASP A 33 -8.42 -1.52 1.97
N HIS A 34 -9.72 -1.20 2.01
CA HIS A 34 -10.74 -1.83 2.85
C HIS A 34 -10.43 -1.72 4.36
N GLY A 35 -9.59 -0.77 4.77
CA GLY A 35 -9.16 -0.54 6.15
C GLY A 35 -10.10 0.35 6.97
N VAL A 36 -11.32 0.65 6.47
CA VAL A 36 -12.32 1.46 7.19
C VAL A 36 -13.18 0.59 8.10
N LEU A 37 -13.65 -0.56 7.59
CA LEU A 37 -14.53 -1.48 8.30
C LEU A 37 -13.78 -2.67 8.92
N ALA A 38 -12.54 -2.89 8.51
CA ALA A 38 -11.70 -3.99 8.98
C ALA A 38 -10.41 -3.44 9.62
N PRO A 39 -9.88 -4.11 10.66
CA PRO A 39 -8.67 -3.68 11.36
C PRO A 39 -7.40 -3.82 10.52
N TYR A 40 -7.42 -4.67 9.48
CA TYR A 40 -6.31 -4.89 8.57
C TYR A 40 -6.78 -4.70 7.13
N GLY A 41 -6.13 -3.80 6.42
CA GLY A 41 -6.39 -3.58 5.01
C GLY A 41 -5.78 -4.65 4.10
N ARG A 42 -6.11 -4.55 2.82
CA ARG A 42 -5.70 -5.48 1.76
C ARG A 42 -4.18 -5.56 1.64
N ILE A 43 -3.48 -4.43 1.75
CA ILE A 43 -2.02 -4.40 1.66
C ILE A 43 -1.41 -5.24 2.78
N THR A 44 -1.81 -5.04 4.03
CA THR A 44 -1.31 -5.82 5.18
C THR A 44 -1.58 -7.32 5.02
N LEU A 45 -2.80 -7.68 4.63
CA LEU A 45 -3.18 -9.08 4.44
C LEU A 45 -2.39 -9.73 3.30
N HIS A 46 -2.15 -9.00 2.21
CA HIS A 46 -1.39 -9.50 1.08
C HIS A 46 0.10 -9.67 1.43
N VAL A 47 0.70 -8.74 2.17
CA VAL A 47 2.08 -8.90 2.67
C VAL A 47 2.20 -10.16 3.52
N PHE A 48 1.26 -10.39 4.45
CA PHE A 48 1.27 -11.62 5.25
C PHE A 48 1.11 -12.88 4.39
N TRP A 49 0.25 -12.84 3.37
CA TRP A 49 0.06 -13.94 2.44
C TRP A 49 1.36 -14.30 1.70
N GLU A 50 2.00 -13.32 1.08
CA GLU A 50 3.27 -13.53 0.35
C GLU A 50 4.40 -13.97 1.27
N LEU A 51 4.42 -13.49 2.52
CA LEU A 51 5.38 -13.99 3.51
C LEU A 51 5.26 -15.50 3.72
N ASN A 52 4.03 -16.00 3.87
CA ASN A 52 3.77 -17.42 4.13
C ASN A 52 4.01 -18.31 2.91
N TYR A 53 3.59 -17.86 1.72
CA TYR A 53 3.55 -18.70 0.53
C TYR A 53 4.78 -18.57 -0.39
N ASP A 54 5.50 -17.45 -0.34
CA ASP A 54 6.67 -17.22 -1.18
C ASP A 54 7.93 -16.92 -0.37
N PHE A 55 7.92 -15.87 0.46
CA PHE A 55 9.14 -15.39 1.10
C PHE A 55 9.82 -16.45 1.99
N LEU A 56 9.09 -17.01 2.94
CA LEU A 56 9.64 -18.00 3.88
C LEU A 56 10.15 -19.29 3.22
N PRO A 57 9.44 -19.92 2.25
CA PRO A 57 9.94 -21.13 1.62
C PRO A 57 11.03 -20.90 0.57
N ASN A 58 11.05 -19.74 -0.11
CA ASN A 58 11.83 -19.57 -1.33
C ASN A 58 13.03 -18.61 -1.20
N TYR A 59 13.12 -17.79 -0.15
CA TYR A 59 14.20 -16.81 -0.01
C TYR A 59 15.27 -17.25 0.99
N CYS A 60 16.54 -16.99 0.62
CA CYS A 60 17.71 -17.24 1.46
C CYS A 60 18.35 -15.91 1.86
N TYR A 61 18.40 -15.64 3.15
CA TYR A 61 19.05 -14.44 3.67
C TYR A 61 20.58 -14.55 3.62
N ASN A 62 21.22 -13.52 3.08
CA ASN A 62 22.66 -13.30 3.05
C ASN A 62 23.04 -12.16 4.01
N ALA A 63 23.57 -12.53 5.17
CA ALA A 63 23.99 -11.60 6.21
C ALA A 63 25.15 -10.67 5.78
N ALA A 64 25.96 -11.03 4.78
CA ALA A 64 27.05 -10.17 4.30
C ALA A 64 26.53 -8.98 3.47
N THR A 65 25.36 -9.12 2.85
CA THR A 65 24.73 -8.09 2.02
C THR A 65 23.47 -7.49 2.62
N ASP A 66 23.02 -8.02 3.76
CA ASP A 66 21.75 -7.68 4.42
C ASP A 66 20.55 -7.80 3.48
N ARG A 67 20.47 -8.92 2.75
CA ARG A 67 19.44 -9.21 1.75
C ARG A 67 19.08 -10.68 1.74
#